data_AF-A0AA88R628-F1
#
_entry.id   AF-A0AA88R628-F1
#
_cell.length_a   1.000
_cell.length_b   1.000
_cell.length_c   1.000
_cell.angle_alpha   90.00
_cell.angle_beta   90.00
_cell.angle_gamma   90.00
#
_symmetry.space_group_name_H-M   'P 1'
#
loop_
_entity.id
_entity.type
_entity.pdbx_description
1 polymer ?
#
loop_
_entity_poly.entity_id
_entity_poly.type
_entity_poly.pdbx_seq_one_letter_code
_entity_poly.pdbx_strand_id
1 'polypeptide(L)'
;MQVGRIRCRPAVRISGFHPGDPGSIPGNGIPLFGVPLPSAMAGKAAKSVAKAVGEYQYPWQEKLKKYKDDLSKGVWGYWHLGAWKPMGISARHRARLRKEVLLAGQDWPYDPERKEMRTKRKGHKCDRIAAEKRAHTAELMKKMPQMLADYRKRRWEKKMHDEDAAAKKT
;
A
#
# COMPACT_ATOMS: atom_id res chain seq x y z
N MET A 1 -4.24 -25.63 32.94
CA MET A 1 -3.51 -24.56 32.23
C MET A 1 -2.81 -25.19 31.02
N GLN A 2 -3.43 -25.13 29.85
CA GLN A 2 -2.85 -25.68 28.61
C GLN A 2 -2.19 -24.54 27.84
N VAL A 3 -0.86 -24.64 27.72
CA VAL A 3 -0.01 -23.68 27.02
C VAL A 3 -0.15 -23.94 25.52
N GLY A 4 -0.83 -23.04 24.82
CA GLY A 4 -1.02 -23.13 23.37
C GLY A 4 0.31 -22.99 22.63
N ARG A 5 0.76 -24.08 21.99
CA ARG A 5 1.92 -24.07 21.08
C ARG A 5 1.63 -23.18 19.87
N ILE A 6 2.38 -22.10 19.75
CA ILE A 6 2.46 -21.26 18.56
C ILE A 6 3.05 -22.13 17.44
N ARG A 7 2.26 -22.46 16.42
CA ARG A 7 2.77 -23.11 15.21
C ARG A 7 3.46 -22.03 14.36
N CYS A 8 4.79 -21.97 14.44
CA CYS A 8 5.60 -21.26 13.47
C CYS A 8 5.34 -21.85 12.07
N ARG A 9 4.93 -21.03 11.11
CA ARG A 9 4.93 -21.40 9.69
C ARG A 9 6.36 -21.75 9.27
N PRO A 10 6.60 -22.84 8.53
CA PRO A 10 7.91 -23.09 7.96
C PRO A 10 8.22 -22.01 6.92
N ALA A 11 9.36 -21.35 7.10
CA ALA A 11 9.94 -20.46 6.12
C ALA A 11 10.19 -21.25 4.83
N VAL A 12 9.65 -20.75 3.71
CA VAL A 12 10.00 -21.25 2.38
C VAL A 12 11.48 -20.89 2.15
N ARG A 13 12.36 -21.88 2.30
CA ARG A 13 13.77 -21.80 1.88
C ARG A 13 13.79 -21.63 0.37
N ILE A 14 14.11 -20.43 -0.10
CA ILE A 14 14.55 -20.20 -1.47
C ILE A 14 15.96 -20.80 -1.54
N SER A 15 16.07 -21.97 -2.14
CA SER A 15 17.35 -22.62 -2.40
C SER A 15 18.10 -21.87 -3.51
N GLY A 16 19.30 -21.38 -3.19
CA GLY A 16 20.41 -21.28 -4.15
C GLY A 16 20.61 -19.93 -4.83
N PHE A 17 21.16 -18.95 -4.11
CA PHE A 17 22.00 -17.92 -4.72
C PHE A 17 23.46 -18.35 -4.50
N HIS A 18 24.07 -18.96 -5.51
CA HIS A 18 25.52 -19.19 -5.54
C HIS A 18 26.18 -17.97 -6.21
N PRO A 19 27.16 -17.31 -5.56
CA PRO A 19 27.93 -16.24 -6.18
C PRO A 19 29.12 -16.86 -6.91
N GLY A 20 29.10 -16.80 -8.24
CA GLY A 20 30.27 -17.10 -9.07
C GLY A 20 29.96 -17.96 -10.29
N ASP A 21 29.55 -17.31 -11.38
CA ASP A 21 30.04 -17.64 -12.73
C ASP A 21 29.59 -16.54 -13.72
N PRO A 22 30.52 -15.75 -14.30
CA PRO A 22 30.21 -14.79 -15.33
C PRO A 22 30.28 -15.47 -16.70
N GLY A 23 29.13 -15.69 -17.32
CA GLY A 23 29.05 -15.84 -18.78
C GLY A 23 28.45 -17.14 -19.26
N SER A 24 27.18 -17.09 -19.68
CA SER A 24 26.73 -17.69 -20.93
C SER A 24 25.32 -17.20 -21.24
N ILE A 25 25.20 -16.25 -22.17
CA ILE A 25 23.93 -15.89 -22.78
C ILE A 25 23.64 -17.03 -23.76
N PRO A 26 22.51 -17.76 -23.68
CA PRO A 26 22.18 -18.76 -24.70
C PRO A 26 21.91 -18.03 -26.02
N GLY A 27 22.93 -18.02 -26.88
CA GLY A 27 22.88 -17.49 -28.22
C GLY A 27 21.88 -18.29 -29.06
N ASN A 28 20.98 -17.56 -29.72
CA ASN A 28 20.21 -18.05 -30.85
C ASN A 28 21.19 -18.64 -31.88
N GLY A 29 21.02 -19.92 -32.19
CA GLY A 29 21.80 -20.63 -33.20
C GLY A 29 21.64 -19.95 -34.56
N ILE A 30 22.72 -19.38 -35.06
CA ILE A 30 22.87 -18.98 -36.46
C ILE A 30 23.41 -20.23 -37.18
N PRO A 31 22.68 -20.83 -38.14
CA PRO A 31 23.26 -21.86 -38.98
C PRO A 31 24.31 -21.21 -39.91
N LEU A 32 25.56 -21.65 -39.73
CA LEU A 32 26.67 -21.46 -40.68
C LEU A 32 26.30 -22.10 -42.03
N PHE A 33 25.69 -21.34 -42.92
CA PHE A 33 25.71 -21.63 -44.35
C PHE A 33 26.08 -20.36 -45.12
N GLY A 34 27.26 -20.41 -45.74
CA GLY A 34 27.83 -19.31 -46.51
C GLY A 34 27.02 -19.02 -47.78
N VAL A 35 26.22 -17.97 -47.72
CA VAL A 35 25.65 -17.32 -48.91
C VAL A 35 26.12 -15.86 -48.88
N PRO A 36 26.74 -15.33 -49.96
CA PRO A 36 27.18 -13.94 -49.96
C PRO A 36 25.96 -13.03 -50.00
N LEU A 37 25.82 -12.18 -48.98
CA LEU A 37 24.81 -11.13 -48.90
C LEU A 37 24.96 -10.18 -50.11
N PRO A 38 23.90 -9.97 -50.93
CA PRO A 38 23.98 -9.03 -52.04
C PRO A 38 24.07 -7.58 -51.52
N SER A 39 25.06 -6.85 -52.04
CA SER A 39 25.40 -5.44 -51.76
C SER A 39 24.20 -4.47 -51.74
N ALA A 40 23.12 -4.78 -52.47
CA ALA A 40 21.88 -3.98 -52.50
C ALA A 40 21.13 -3.92 -51.15
N MET A 41 21.28 -4.91 -50.27
CA MET A 41 20.62 -4.95 -48.96
C MET A 41 21.33 -4.07 -47.92
N ALA A 42 22.63 -3.82 -48.09
CA ALA A 42 23.41 -2.95 -47.20
C ALA A 42 22.98 -1.48 -47.32
N GLY A 43 22.67 -1.00 -48.53
CA GLY A 43 22.20 0.37 -48.76
C GLY A 43 20.78 0.64 -48.23
N LYS A 44 19.91 -0.38 -48.17
CA LYS A 44 18.58 -0.28 -47.56
C LYS A 44 18.66 -0.31 -46.03
N ALA A 45 19.55 -1.13 -45.47
CA ALA A 45 19.83 -1.16 -44.03
C ALA A 45 20.46 0.15 -43.54
N ALA A 46 21.39 0.75 -44.29
CA ALA A 46 21.99 2.03 -43.92
C ALA A 46 20.96 3.19 -43.95
N LYS A 47 20.05 3.20 -44.93
CA LYS A 47 18.96 4.19 -44.99
C LYS A 47 17.91 3.98 -43.90
N SER A 48 17.61 2.74 -43.51
CA SER A 48 16.69 2.48 -42.38
C SER A 48 17.31 2.83 -41.04
N VAL A 49 18.62 2.63 -40.88
CA VAL A 49 19.36 3.05 -39.68
C VAL A 49 19.47 4.58 -39.61
N ALA A 50 19.75 5.28 -40.71
CA ALA A 50 19.79 6.76 -40.71
C ALA A 50 18.40 7.38 -40.48
N LYS A 51 17.34 6.78 -41.05
CA LYS A 51 15.96 7.21 -40.80
C LYS A 51 15.52 6.89 -39.38
N ALA A 52 15.92 5.73 -38.84
CA ALA A 52 15.78 5.43 -37.43
C ALA A 52 16.55 6.46 -36.58
N VAL A 53 17.82 6.73 -36.81
CA VAL A 53 18.58 7.68 -35.97
C VAL A 53 17.98 9.11 -36.00
N GLY A 54 17.38 9.54 -37.12
CA GLY A 54 16.73 10.86 -37.23
C GLY A 54 15.29 10.97 -36.70
N GLU A 55 14.39 10.04 -37.08
CA GLU A 55 12.98 10.03 -36.59
C GLU A 55 12.88 9.48 -35.15
N TYR A 56 13.83 8.66 -34.72
CA TYR A 56 13.86 8.02 -33.39
C TYR A 56 14.60 8.86 -32.34
N GLN A 57 15.02 10.08 -32.69
CA GLN A 57 15.64 11.00 -31.74
C GLN A 57 14.63 11.48 -30.68
N TYR A 58 13.33 11.58 -31.02
CA TYR A 58 12.28 12.02 -30.08
C TYR A 58 10.95 11.22 -30.22
N PRO A 59 10.96 9.91 -29.97
CA PRO A 59 9.79 9.04 -30.12
C PRO A 59 8.64 9.42 -29.17
N TRP A 60 8.91 10.23 -28.15
CA TRP A 60 7.89 10.73 -27.24
C TRP A 60 7.00 11.80 -27.86
N GLN A 61 7.47 12.60 -28.83
CA GLN A 61 6.67 13.66 -29.45
C GLN A 61 5.46 13.11 -30.20
N GLU A 62 5.66 12.03 -30.97
CA GLU A 62 4.59 11.35 -31.70
C GLU A 62 3.58 10.69 -30.76
N LYS A 63 4.09 10.01 -29.72
CA LYS A 63 3.24 9.40 -28.69
C LYS A 63 2.43 10.47 -27.94
N LEU A 64 3.03 11.63 -27.67
CA LEU A 64 2.40 12.73 -26.96
C LEU A 64 1.32 13.40 -27.82
N LYS A 65 1.55 13.55 -29.14
CA LYS A 65 0.51 13.96 -30.09
C LYS A 65 -0.65 12.97 -30.14
N LYS A 66 -0.36 11.66 -30.22
CA LYS A 66 -1.37 10.60 -30.28
C LYS A 66 -2.30 10.58 -29.06
N TYR A 67 -1.73 10.75 -27.86
CA TYR A 67 -2.48 10.66 -26.61
C TYR A 67 -2.83 12.03 -26.01
N LYS A 68 -2.65 13.13 -26.74
CA LYS A 68 -2.86 14.50 -26.22
C LYS A 68 -4.25 14.69 -25.61
N ASP A 69 -5.29 14.31 -26.35
CA ASP A 69 -6.69 14.49 -25.94
C ASP A 69 -7.05 13.61 -24.74
N ASP A 70 -6.44 12.43 -24.66
CA ASP A 70 -6.58 11.58 -23.48
C ASP A 70 -5.81 12.18 -22.30
N LEU A 71 -4.56 12.61 -22.47
CA LEU A 71 -3.77 13.20 -21.40
C LEU A 71 -4.46 14.42 -20.76
N SER A 72 -5.19 15.22 -21.54
CA SER A 72 -5.96 16.37 -21.03
C SER A 72 -7.20 16.01 -20.20
N LYS A 73 -7.75 14.79 -20.32
CA LYS A 73 -8.96 14.37 -19.56
C LYS A 73 -8.67 14.08 -18.08
N GLY A 74 -7.41 14.05 -17.66
CA GLY A 74 -6.97 13.77 -16.29
C GLY A 74 -6.22 12.44 -16.16
N VAL A 75 -5.90 12.03 -14.92
CA VAL A 75 -5.03 10.86 -14.67
C VAL A 75 -5.78 9.55 -14.51
N TRP A 76 -6.96 9.58 -13.90
CA TRP A 76 -7.65 8.38 -13.41
C TRP A 76 -8.87 7.97 -14.24
N GLY A 77 -9.14 8.70 -15.33
CA GLY A 77 -10.39 8.61 -16.07
C GLY A 77 -11.15 9.91 -16.00
N TYR A 78 -12.29 9.93 -16.66
CA TYR A 78 -13.18 11.09 -16.65
C TYR A 78 -14.62 10.64 -16.37
N TRP A 79 -15.36 11.49 -15.66
CA TRP A 79 -16.78 11.29 -15.43
C TRP A 79 -17.54 11.71 -16.68
N HIS A 80 -18.32 10.80 -17.26
CA HIS A 80 -19.09 11.09 -18.46
C HIS A 80 -20.39 10.28 -18.46
N LEU A 81 -21.52 10.99 -18.63
CA LEU A 81 -22.86 10.39 -18.69
C LEU A 81 -23.15 9.41 -17.55
N GLY A 82 -22.81 9.80 -16.32
CA GLY A 82 -23.12 9.02 -15.11
C GLY A 82 -22.20 7.82 -14.86
N ALA A 83 -21.14 7.65 -15.65
CA ALA A 83 -20.17 6.59 -15.45
C ALA A 83 -18.72 7.12 -15.46
N TRP A 84 -17.86 6.48 -14.67
CA TRP A 84 -16.41 6.65 -14.80
C TRP A 84 -15.93 5.93 -16.05
N LYS A 85 -15.41 6.68 -17.02
CA LYS A 85 -14.76 6.11 -18.21
C LYS A 85 -13.25 6.02 -17.97
N PRO A 86 -12.63 4.85 -18.21
CA PRO A 86 -11.17 4.72 -18.12
C PRO A 86 -10.50 5.48 -19.27
N MET A 87 -9.21 5.75 -19.09
CA MET A 87 -8.37 6.39 -20.09
C MET A 87 -8.00 5.40 -21.21
N GLY A 88 -7.80 5.90 -22.44
CA GLY A 88 -7.28 5.08 -23.54
C GLY A 88 -5.80 4.70 -23.39
N ILE A 89 -5.07 5.39 -22.50
CA ILE A 89 -3.68 5.08 -22.16
C ILE A 89 -3.58 4.42 -20.78
N SER A 90 -2.80 3.34 -20.68
CA SER A 90 -2.50 2.72 -19.40
C SER A 90 -1.60 3.62 -18.55
N ALA A 91 -1.78 3.58 -17.22
CA ALA A 91 -0.94 4.36 -16.29
C ALA A 91 0.56 4.06 -16.45
N ARG A 92 0.92 2.81 -16.75
CA ARG A 92 2.31 2.42 -17.03
C ARG A 92 2.86 3.10 -18.28
N HIS A 93 2.07 3.14 -19.36
CA HIS A 93 2.48 3.80 -20.60
C HIS A 93 2.61 5.31 -20.37
N ARG A 94 1.65 5.94 -19.68
CA ARG A 94 1.74 7.35 -19.29
C ARG A 94 3.02 7.66 -18.51
N ALA A 95 3.37 6.85 -17.51
CA ALA A 95 4.59 7.06 -16.72
C ALA A 95 5.87 6.92 -17.56
N ARG A 96 5.89 6.00 -18.54
CA ARG A 96 7.01 5.85 -19.49
C ARG A 96 7.15 7.09 -20.38
N LEU A 97 6.04 7.63 -20.88
CA LEU A 97 6.02 8.89 -21.65
C LEU A 97 6.50 10.07 -20.80
N ARG A 98 5.98 10.21 -19.58
CA ARG A 98 6.39 11.25 -18.64
C ARG A 98 7.90 11.18 -18.38
N LYS A 99 8.46 9.98 -18.19
CA LYS A 99 9.90 9.77 -18.03
C LYS A 99 10.69 10.23 -19.27
N GLU A 100 10.27 9.83 -20.47
CA GLU A 100 10.93 10.22 -21.73
C GLU A 100 10.94 11.75 -21.92
N VAL A 101 9.83 12.43 -21.62
CA VAL A 101 9.67 13.89 -21.76
C VAL A 101 10.51 14.65 -20.73
N LEU A 102 10.47 14.24 -19.46
CA LEU A 102 11.27 14.87 -18.40
C LEU A 102 12.78 14.65 -18.61
N LEU A 103 13.19 13.49 -19.13
CA LEU A 103 14.60 13.23 -19.48
C LEU A 103 15.08 14.12 -20.64
N ALA A 104 14.18 14.49 -21.56
CA ALA A 104 14.46 15.46 -22.61
C ALA A 104 14.46 16.91 -22.13
N GLY A 105 14.30 17.15 -20.81
CA GLY A 105 14.30 18.48 -20.19
C GLY A 105 13.02 19.28 -20.46
N GLN A 106 11.96 18.64 -20.94
CA GLN A 106 10.67 19.29 -21.22
C GLN A 106 9.73 19.17 -20.02
N ASP A 107 8.80 20.11 -19.90
CA ASP A 107 7.81 20.15 -18.82
C ASP A 107 6.64 19.18 -19.07
N TRP A 108 6.00 18.71 -17.99
CA TRP A 108 4.87 17.78 -18.02
C TRP A 108 3.61 18.39 -17.40
N PRO A 109 2.76 19.08 -18.18
CA PRO A 109 1.63 19.87 -17.66
C PRO A 109 0.35 19.06 -17.39
N TYR A 110 0.32 17.77 -17.71
CA TYR A 110 -0.93 16.98 -17.73
C TYR A 110 -1.34 16.40 -16.38
N ASP A 111 -0.42 16.28 -15.42
CA ASP A 111 -0.68 15.66 -14.13
C ASP A 111 -0.81 16.75 -13.05
N PRO A 112 -1.86 16.71 -12.20
CA PRO A 112 -2.00 17.65 -11.10
C PRO A 112 -0.89 17.45 -10.06
N GLU A 113 -0.57 18.52 -9.33
CA GLU A 113 0.42 18.47 -8.26
C GLU A 113 -0.01 17.50 -7.14
N ARG A 114 0.98 16.84 -6.53
CA ARG A 114 0.73 15.87 -5.47
C ARG A 114 0.23 16.60 -4.22
N LYS A 115 -0.97 16.23 -3.77
CA LYS A 115 -1.54 16.73 -2.52
C LYS A 115 -0.67 16.37 -1.31
N GLU A 116 -0.63 17.28 -0.34
CA GLU A 116 -0.02 17.06 0.97
C GLU A 116 -0.60 15.83 1.71
N MET A 117 0.28 15.08 2.38
CA MET A 117 -0.11 13.89 3.14
C MET A 117 -0.63 14.25 4.54
N ARG A 118 -1.62 13.50 5.04
CA ARG A 118 -2.15 13.67 6.40
C ARG A 118 -1.22 13.07 7.45
N THR A 119 -0.68 13.89 8.34
CA THR A 119 0.29 13.49 9.38
C THR A 119 -0.33 13.30 10.78
N LYS A 120 -1.61 12.94 10.88
CA LYS A 120 -2.28 12.77 12.19
C LYS A 120 -2.13 11.33 12.71
N ARG A 121 -1.56 11.16 13.92
CA ARG A 121 -1.52 9.87 14.64
C ARG A 121 -2.83 9.64 15.40
N LYS A 122 -3.37 8.41 15.36
CA LYS A 122 -4.63 8.03 16.03
C LYS A 122 -4.48 7.85 17.55
N GLY A 123 -3.31 7.39 17.99
CA GLY A 123 -3.07 6.89 19.36
C GLY A 123 -3.76 5.55 19.64
N HIS A 124 -3.27 4.80 20.63
CA HIS A 124 -3.95 3.57 21.07
C HIS A 124 -5.17 3.90 21.93
N LYS A 125 -6.20 3.07 21.84
CA LYS A 125 -7.43 3.22 22.65
C LYS A 125 -7.12 3.15 24.15
N CYS A 126 -6.20 2.26 24.55
CA CYS A 126 -5.82 2.09 25.95
C CYS A 126 -5.27 3.38 26.54
N ASP A 127 -4.30 3.99 25.87
CA ASP A 127 -3.63 5.22 26.33
C ASP A 127 -4.60 6.39 26.46
N ARG A 128 -5.56 6.48 25.52
CA ARG A 128 -6.61 7.51 25.56
C ARG A 128 -7.47 7.42 26.82
N ILE A 129 -7.84 6.20 27.21
CA ILE A 129 -8.77 5.94 28.33
C ILE A 129 -8.00 5.77 29.66
N ALA A 130 -6.67 5.66 29.62
CA ALA A 130 -5.86 5.37 30.81
C ALA A 130 -5.97 6.48 31.87
N ALA A 131 -6.02 7.75 31.46
CA ALA A 131 -6.20 8.87 32.39
C ALA A 131 -7.58 8.82 33.08
N GLU A 132 -8.63 8.60 32.30
CA GLU A 132 -10.01 8.47 32.79
C GLU A 132 -10.14 7.31 33.79
N LYS A 133 -9.55 6.15 33.48
CA LYS A 133 -9.54 4.99 34.37
C LYS A 133 -8.85 5.29 35.69
N ARG A 134 -7.68 5.96 35.69
CA ARG A 134 -6.96 6.32 36.92
C ARG A 134 -7.77 7.29 37.79
N ALA A 135 -8.42 8.28 37.18
CA ALA A 135 -9.28 9.22 37.90
C ALA A 135 -10.48 8.50 38.54
N HIS A 136 -11.15 7.63 37.77
CA HIS A 136 -12.28 6.84 38.28
C HIS A 136 -11.88 5.92 39.43
N THR A 137 -10.71 5.28 39.34
CA THR A 137 -10.17 4.48 40.45
C THR A 137 -10.00 5.34 41.71
N ALA A 138 -9.45 6.54 41.60
CA ALA A 138 -9.29 7.45 42.75
C ALA A 138 -10.64 7.86 43.36
N GLU A 139 -11.66 8.13 42.55
CA GLU A 139 -13.02 8.43 43.03
C GLU A 139 -13.65 7.25 43.77
N LEU A 140 -13.50 6.03 43.24
CA LEU A 140 -13.98 4.81 43.91
C LEU A 140 -13.28 4.58 45.25
N MET A 141 -11.97 4.86 45.33
CA MET A 141 -11.23 4.75 46.58
C MET A 141 -11.72 5.73 47.65
N LYS A 142 -12.10 6.96 47.26
CA LYS A 142 -12.71 7.93 48.19
C LYS A 142 -14.05 7.44 48.75
N LYS A 143 -14.84 6.71 47.95
CA LYS A 143 -16.14 6.14 48.36
C LYS A 143 -16.02 4.85 49.17
N MET A 144 -14.82 4.25 49.23
CA MET A 144 -14.57 2.97 49.89
C MET A 144 -15.02 2.93 51.37
N PRO A 145 -14.72 3.93 52.22
CA PRO A 145 -15.09 3.88 53.62
C PRO A 145 -16.61 3.86 53.83
N GLN A 146 -17.34 4.63 53.01
CA GLN A 146 -18.81 4.65 53.04
C GLN A 146 -19.37 3.30 52.60
N MET A 147 -18.88 2.73 51.48
CA MET A 147 -19.33 1.42 50.99
C MET A 147 -19.10 0.31 52.02
N LEU A 148 -17.99 0.35 52.78
CA LEU A 148 -17.72 -0.59 53.86
C LEU A 148 -18.68 -0.43 55.03
N ALA A 149 -18.99 0.81 55.42
CA ALA A 149 -19.97 1.09 56.46
C ALA A 149 -21.37 0.57 56.07
N ASP A 150 -21.80 0.84 54.83
CA ASP A 150 -23.08 0.39 54.29
C ASP A 150 -23.15 -1.15 54.21
N TYR A 151 -22.05 -1.81 53.83
CA TYR A 151 -21.98 -3.27 53.82
C TYR A 151 -22.10 -3.87 55.23
N ARG A 152 -21.36 -3.33 56.20
CA ARG A 152 -21.43 -3.76 57.61
C ARG A 152 -22.84 -3.57 58.17
N LYS A 153 -23.46 -2.40 57.92
CA LYS A 153 -24.83 -2.11 58.35
C LYS A 153 -25.83 -3.12 57.79
N ARG A 154 -25.82 -3.38 56.47
CA ARG A 154 -26.72 -4.37 55.85
C ARG A 154 -26.53 -5.78 56.40
N ARG A 155 -25.29 -6.21 56.65
CA ARG A 155 -25.01 -7.53 57.24
C ARG A 155 -25.54 -7.63 58.66
N TRP A 156 -25.44 -6.55 59.43
CA TRP A 156 -25.90 -6.49 60.81
C TRP A 156 -27.43 -6.47 60.89
N GLU A 157 -28.09 -5.63 60.11
CA GLU A 157 -29.56 -5.58 60.01
C GLU A 157 -30.16 -6.93 59.59
N LYS A 158 -29.53 -7.60 58.62
CA LYS A 158 -29.94 -8.94 58.22
C LYS A 158 -29.84 -9.93 59.38
N LYS A 159 -28.73 -9.90 60.13
CA LYS A 159 -28.53 -10.78 61.29
C LYS A 159 -29.60 -10.56 62.35
N MET A 160 -29.88 -9.30 62.71
CA MET A 160 -30.92 -8.96 63.69
C MET A 160 -32.30 -9.44 63.22
N HIS A 161 -32.65 -9.22 61.95
CA HIS A 161 -33.91 -9.70 61.39
C HIS A 161 -34.03 -11.23 61.41
N ASP A 162 -32.94 -11.96 61.10
CA ASP A 162 -32.91 -13.42 61.14
C ASP A 162 -33.06 -13.94 62.58
N GLU A 163 -32.45 -13.27 63.57
CA GLU A 163 -32.59 -13.59 65.01
C GLU A 163 -34.02 -13.30 65.52
N ASP A 164 -34.60 -12.16 65.15
CA ASP A 164 -36.00 -11.82 65.48
C ASP A 164 -36.99 -12.80 64.85
N ALA A 165 -36.75 -13.23 63.62
CA ALA A 165 -37.56 -14.23 62.94
C ALA A 165 -37.45 -15.61 63.59
N ALA A 166 -36.27 -15.98 64.08
CA ALA A 166 -36.06 -17.21 64.83
C ALA A 166 -36.78 -17.17 66.19
N ALA A 167 -36.67 -16.06 66.93
CA ALA A 167 -37.32 -15.87 68.22
C ALA A 167 -38.86 -15.83 68.15
N LYS A 168 -39.44 -15.33 67.05
CA LYS A 168 -40.90 -15.38 66.81
C LYS A 168 -41.42 -16.76 66.41
N LYS A 169 -40.53 -17.67 66.01
CA LYS A 169 -40.89 -19.01 65.53
C LYS A 169 -40.86 -20.06 66.63
N THR A 170 -40.19 -19.79 67.75
CA THR A 170 -40.25 -20.53 69.01
C THR A 170 -41.40 -20.05 69.88
#